data_AF-A0A9N9NDX7-F1
#
_entry.id   AF-A0A9N9NDX7-F1
#
_cell.length_a   1.000
_cell.length_b   1.000
_cell.length_c   1.000
_cell.angle_alpha   90.00
_cell.angle_beta   90.00
_cell.angle_gamma   90.00
#
_symmetry.space_group_name_H-M   'P 1'
#
loop_
_entity.id
_entity.type
_entity.pdbx_description
1 polymer ?
#
loop_
_entity_poly.entity_id
_entity_poly.type
_entity_poly.pdbx_seq_one_letter_code
_entity_poly.pdbx_strand_id
1 'polypeptide(L)'
;NSRGEINRISYGNFTSNYISGYIFPMVDGGFGLIASSKVVEGQNLTSMRSLVEPKWEVSVRFLRPDAKEFTDPYILYQTIADLDNIIIRPCNAAFDGQGYQCILNMMKMDNQTSQGIYLKITFLSTGSLIKIDRLTDIISSSLITDLLALRYGGFILYEYEFNKSSGKIHSAKVYDNDGKYSGTWAFPVNVTMTTQPMVLYNNKVYLISSQNEQGDYVILSTNVTKFMPPDNGYQNPNIASTNPNINAIIPTDTTDITVTYTQKINLSTRSVAIYQIYGNNSILRQTTSGQSIFCYSIDDYTIGVKILRSTFNQPGASYYVVVDSDFIKTRKYNEALTGIEAYVWKFNLTQSIEAYAASAIGLLRLNLEGTNQYLNLSSSEKRDFLNYLKEDIAQVIPINSNRIEIDNRVGYDYSSKQPQLLLRLQVNPNNDLSSRNVKEIMLDLDTLISNKKITGLSLHNYTNFLDEEYGFKQIR
;
A
#
# COMPACT_ATOMS: atom_id res chain seq x y z
N ASN A 1 16.46 6.70 -3.23
CA ASN A 1 17.02 5.58 -4.03
C ASN A 1 17.76 4.63 -3.07
N SER A 2 18.26 3.49 -3.54
CA SER A 2 19.00 2.52 -2.69
C SER A 2 20.26 3.09 -2.02
N ARG A 3 20.67 4.32 -2.38
CA ARG A 3 21.81 5.06 -1.83
C ARG A 3 21.43 6.18 -0.87
N GLY A 4 20.14 6.38 -0.58
CA GLY A 4 19.66 7.44 0.31
C GLY A 4 19.87 8.86 -0.23
N GLU A 5 20.11 9.03 -1.54
CA GLU A 5 20.31 10.35 -2.14
C GLU A 5 18.99 11.14 -2.18
N ILE A 6 19.07 12.43 -1.84
CA ILE A 6 17.95 13.36 -1.89
C ILE A 6 17.69 13.74 -3.35
N ASN A 7 16.51 13.39 -3.86
CA ASN A 7 16.10 13.73 -5.22
C ASN A 7 15.06 14.85 -5.20
N ARG A 8 15.24 15.86 -6.08
CA ARG A 8 14.22 16.87 -6.34
C ARG A 8 13.10 16.22 -7.17
N ILE A 9 11.94 16.01 -6.55
CA ILE A 9 10.78 15.35 -7.19
C ILE A 9 9.85 16.31 -7.94
N SER A 10 9.74 17.56 -7.49
CA SER A 10 8.93 18.61 -8.12
C SER A 10 9.43 19.99 -7.68
N TYR A 11 9.05 21.05 -8.40
CA TYR A 11 9.29 22.44 -8.03
C TYR A 11 8.11 23.31 -8.45
N GLY A 12 7.87 24.40 -7.73
CA GLY A 12 6.79 25.32 -8.00
C GLY A 12 6.93 26.58 -7.15
N ASN A 13 6.06 27.55 -7.38
CA ASN A 13 6.04 28.79 -6.60
C ASN A 13 4.82 28.78 -5.67
N PHE A 14 5.07 28.87 -4.36
CA PHE A 14 4.03 29.24 -3.41
C PHE A 14 3.74 30.72 -3.64
N THR A 15 2.49 31.09 -3.95
CA THR A 15 2.09 32.50 -4.09
C THR A 15 2.61 33.33 -2.91
N SER A 16 2.94 34.61 -3.13
CA SER A 16 3.53 35.52 -2.12
C SER A 16 2.75 35.63 -0.80
N ASN A 17 1.50 35.15 -0.77
CA ASN A 17 0.60 35.26 0.37
C ASN A 17 0.40 33.92 1.11
N TYR A 18 1.33 32.97 0.97
CA TYR A 18 1.32 31.69 1.67
C TYR A 18 1.58 31.85 3.17
N ILE A 19 0.73 31.25 4.01
CA ILE A 19 0.85 31.35 5.47
C ILE A 19 1.16 30.01 6.13
N SER A 20 0.43 28.96 5.77
CA SER A 20 0.56 27.61 6.35
C SER A 20 0.29 26.57 5.29
N GLY A 21 0.90 25.39 5.44
CA GLY A 21 0.65 24.27 4.56
C GLY A 21 1.03 22.94 5.20
N TYR A 22 0.42 21.87 4.68
CA TYR A 22 0.58 20.52 5.19
C TYR A 22 0.67 19.54 4.02
N ILE A 23 1.65 18.64 4.07
CA ILE A 23 1.81 17.55 3.11
C ILE A 23 1.29 16.28 3.74
N PHE A 24 0.48 15.52 3.01
CA PHE A 24 -0.06 14.24 3.46
C PHE A 24 0.04 13.17 2.38
N PRO A 25 0.25 11.89 2.75
CA PRO A 25 0.27 10.80 1.80
C PRO A 25 -1.14 10.48 1.29
N MET A 26 -1.24 10.11 0.01
CA MET A 26 -2.45 9.61 -0.61
C MET A 26 -2.47 8.09 -0.62
N VAL A 27 -3.66 7.49 -0.58
CA VAL A 27 -3.84 6.02 -0.58
C VAL A 27 -3.32 5.39 -1.88
N ASP A 28 -3.36 6.11 -3.00
CA ASP A 28 -2.87 5.67 -4.31
C ASP A 28 -1.32 5.72 -4.46
N GLY A 29 -0.62 6.21 -3.42
CA GLY A 29 0.84 6.40 -3.38
C GLY A 29 1.32 7.80 -3.76
N GLY A 30 0.40 8.73 -4.07
CA GLY A 30 0.73 10.14 -4.31
C GLY A 30 0.85 10.96 -3.02
N PHE A 31 0.92 12.29 -3.17
CA PHE A 31 0.93 13.24 -2.06
C PHE A 31 -0.05 14.38 -2.30
N GLY A 32 -0.76 14.79 -1.25
CA GLY A 32 -1.53 16.03 -1.23
C GLY A 32 -0.76 17.14 -0.53
N LEU A 33 -0.86 18.35 -1.06
CA LEU A 33 -0.37 19.57 -0.44
C LEU A 33 -1.54 20.52 -0.27
N ILE A 34 -1.94 20.74 0.98
CA ILE A 34 -2.96 21.75 1.31
C ILE A 34 -2.26 22.99 1.86
N ALA A 35 -2.77 24.17 1.49
CA ALA A 35 -2.19 25.44 1.87
C ALA A 35 -3.28 26.47 2.17
N SER A 36 -3.01 27.33 3.15
CA SER A 36 -3.81 28.52 3.43
C SER A 36 -3.08 29.76 2.93
N SER A 37 -3.80 30.64 2.24
CA SER A 37 -3.29 31.90 1.72
C SER A 37 -4.20 33.08 2.07
N LYS A 38 -3.60 34.27 2.18
CA LYS A 38 -4.35 35.53 2.19
C LYS A 38 -4.62 35.95 0.75
N VAL A 39 -5.87 36.27 0.43
CA VAL A 39 -6.28 36.59 -0.95
C VAL A 39 -6.10 38.09 -1.25
N VAL A 40 -6.13 38.96 -0.23
CA VAL A 40 -6.10 40.43 -0.42
C VAL A 40 -4.86 41.06 0.22
N GLU A 41 -4.04 41.72 -0.59
CA GLU A 41 -3.11 42.75 -0.14
C GLU A 41 -3.10 43.91 -1.17
N GLY A 42 -3.50 45.12 -0.76
CA GLY A 42 -3.02 46.35 -1.41
C GLY A 42 -3.87 47.06 -2.48
N GLN A 43 -5.21 47.01 -2.47
CA GLN A 43 -6.01 48.01 -3.21
C GLN A 43 -6.88 48.82 -2.26
N ASN A 44 -6.89 50.15 -2.42
CA ASN A 44 -7.70 51.10 -1.62
C ASN A 44 -9.15 50.59 -1.52
N LEU A 45 -9.54 50.16 -0.32
CA LEU A 45 -10.82 49.54 0.02
C LEU A 45 -11.93 50.61 0.13
N THR A 46 -12.26 51.29 -0.97
CA THR A 46 -13.41 52.23 -1.04
C THR A 46 -14.56 51.71 -1.89
N SER A 47 -14.48 50.48 -2.42
CA SER A 47 -15.54 49.88 -3.25
C SER A 47 -16.33 48.81 -2.50
N MET A 48 -17.64 48.69 -2.77
CA MET A 48 -18.52 47.65 -2.21
C MET A 48 -18.04 46.21 -2.49
N ARG A 49 -17.13 45.99 -3.45
CA ARG A 49 -16.55 44.67 -3.76
C ARG A 49 -15.75 44.11 -2.59
N SER A 50 -15.11 44.96 -1.80
CA SER A 50 -14.34 44.58 -0.61
C SER A 50 -15.14 43.89 0.50
N LEU A 51 -16.47 44.04 0.51
CA LEU A 51 -17.35 43.41 1.50
C LEU A 51 -17.63 41.93 1.19
N VAL A 52 -17.35 41.49 -0.03
CA VAL A 52 -17.75 40.17 -0.55
C VAL A 52 -16.55 39.34 -1.01
N GLU A 53 -15.38 39.96 -1.18
CA GLU A 53 -14.15 39.26 -1.55
C GLU A 53 -13.61 38.45 -0.37
N PRO A 54 -13.25 37.16 -0.57
CA PRO A 54 -12.68 36.34 0.47
C PRO A 54 -11.33 36.95 0.89
N LYS A 55 -11.11 37.04 2.20
CA LYS A 55 -9.82 37.47 2.77
C LYS A 55 -8.84 36.32 2.85
N TRP A 56 -9.37 35.12 3.06
CA TRP A 56 -8.61 33.89 3.22
C TRP A 56 -9.13 32.80 2.30
N GLU A 57 -8.21 31.98 1.82
CA GLU A 57 -8.47 30.79 1.03
C GLU A 57 -7.65 29.61 1.55
N VAL A 58 -8.25 28.42 1.50
CA VAL A 58 -7.55 27.16 1.68
C VAL A 58 -7.74 26.35 0.41
N SER A 59 -6.62 25.96 -0.19
CA SER A 59 -6.61 25.16 -1.42
C SER A 59 -5.73 23.92 -1.28
N VAL A 60 -6.03 22.89 -2.07
CA VAL A 60 -5.28 21.63 -2.14
C VAL A 60 -4.77 21.39 -3.55
N ARG A 61 -3.57 20.80 -3.65
CA ARG A 61 -2.96 20.32 -4.88
C ARG A 61 -2.54 18.87 -4.68
N PHE A 62 -2.54 18.09 -5.76
CA PHE A 62 -2.12 16.68 -5.70
C PHE A 62 -0.95 16.42 -6.62
N LEU A 63 0.05 15.69 -6.12
CA LEU A 63 1.09 15.07 -6.92
C LEU A 63 0.75 13.59 -7.03
N ARG A 64 0.22 13.19 -8.19
CA ARG A 64 -0.16 11.80 -8.45
C ARG A 64 1.10 10.91 -8.53
N PRO A 65 0.95 9.59 -8.31
CA PRO A 65 2.03 8.65 -8.59
C PRO A 65 2.59 8.86 -9.99
N ASP A 66 3.92 8.83 -10.12
CA ASP A 66 4.66 8.99 -11.38
C ASP A 66 4.54 10.36 -12.08
N ALA A 67 3.73 11.29 -11.53
CA ALA A 67 3.65 12.66 -12.01
C ALA A 67 4.86 13.49 -11.54
N LYS A 68 5.28 14.44 -12.37
CA LYS A 68 6.37 15.39 -12.04
C LYS A 68 5.85 16.74 -11.54
N GLU A 69 4.58 17.02 -11.77
CA GLU A 69 3.94 18.30 -11.48
C GLU A 69 2.66 18.09 -10.69
N PHE A 70 2.39 19.05 -9.80
CA PHE A 70 1.14 19.11 -9.06
C PHE A 70 -0.02 19.49 -9.98
N THR A 71 -1.23 19.06 -9.62
CA THR A 71 -2.46 19.62 -10.19
C THR A 71 -2.57 21.14 -9.93
N ASP A 72 -3.43 21.78 -10.70
CA ASP A 72 -3.94 23.11 -10.36
C ASP A 72 -4.57 23.10 -8.94
N PRO A 73 -4.57 24.25 -8.25
CA PRO A 73 -5.14 24.34 -6.91
C PRO A 73 -6.66 24.20 -6.93
N TYR A 74 -7.18 23.30 -6.12
CA TYR A 74 -8.61 23.18 -5.83
C TYR A 74 -8.93 23.93 -4.55
N ILE A 75 -9.85 24.89 -4.63
CA ILE A 75 -10.28 25.68 -3.48
C ILE A 75 -11.23 24.83 -2.62
N LEU A 76 -10.86 24.60 -1.36
CA LEU A 76 -11.66 23.83 -0.41
C LEU A 76 -12.46 24.72 0.55
N TYR A 77 -11.93 25.89 0.89
CA TYR A 77 -12.57 26.80 1.84
C TYR A 77 -12.17 28.24 1.56
N GLN A 78 -13.11 29.16 1.74
CA GLN A 78 -12.90 30.61 1.65
C GLN A 78 -13.69 31.31 2.75
N THR A 79 -13.17 32.43 3.25
CA THR A 79 -13.89 33.25 4.24
C THR A 79 -13.58 34.73 4.12
N ILE A 80 -14.60 35.54 4.36
CA ILE A 80 -14.51 37.01 4.48
C ILE A 80 -14.17 37.45 5.90
N ALA A 81 -14.13 36.50 6.86
CA ALA A 81 -13.84 36.80 8.25
C ALA A 81 -12.45 37.41 8.40
N ASP A 82 -12.37 38.42 9.27
CA ASP A 82 -11.11 39.07 9.61
C ASP A 82 -10.38 38.23 10.65
N LEU A 83 -9.58 37.29 10.14
CA LEU A 83 -8.76 36.35 10.91
C LEU A 83 -7.29 36.72 10.81
N ASP A 84 -6.55 36.48 11.89
CA ASP A 84 -5.10 36.67 11.91
C ASP A 84 -4.38 35.50 11.25
N ASN A 85 -4.89 34.27 11.43
CA ASN A 85 -4.28 33.07 10.88
C ASN A 85 -5.29 31.93 10.65
N ILE A 86 -5.01 31.09 9.65
CA ILE A 86 -5.62 29.78 9.46
C ILE A 86 -4.47 28.75 9.47
N ILE A 87 -4.38 27.97 10.54
CA ILE A 87 -3.38 26.89 10.65
C ILE A 87 -4.01 25.59 10.17
N ILE A 88 -3.34 24.92 9.23
CA ILE A 88 -3.72 23.58 8.81
C ILE A 88 -3.12 22.57 9.80
N ARG A 89 -4.00 21.81 10.43
CA ARG A 89 -3.68 20.67 11.31
C ARG A 89 -3.72 19.37 10.51
N PRO A 90 -3.15 18.27 11.02
CA PRO A 90 -2.84 17.09 10.22
C PRO A 90 -3.97 16.61 9.31
N CYS A 91 -3.60 16.41 8.05
CA CYS A 91 -4.45 15.85 7.01
C CYS A 91 -4.15 14.38 6.83
N ASN A 92 -5.19 13.56 6.68
CA ASN A 92 -5.05 12.12 6.47
C ASN A 92 -6.15 11.59 5.57
N ALA A 93 -5.95 10.40 5.02
CA ALA A 93 -7.03 9.64 4.42
C ALA A 93 -8.13 9.38 5.46
N ALA A 94 -9.38 9.56 5.06
CA ALA A 94 -10.53 9.13 5.84
C ALA A 94 -10.59 7.60 5.74
N PHE A 95 -10.28 6.90 6.83
CA PHE A 95 -10.12 5.45 6.84
C PHE A 95 -11.41 4.66 6.58
N ASP A 96 -12.55 5.35 6.58
CA ASP A 96 -13.88 4.87 6.14
C ASP A 96 -14.10 4.98 4.62
N GLY A 97 -13.09 5.41 3.87
CA GLY A 97 -13.14 5.49 2.41
C GLY A 97 -13.89 6.69 1.85
N GLN A 98 -14.14 7.72 2.66
CA GLN A 98 -14.78 8.97 2.19
C GLN A 98 -13.81 9.94 1.50
N GLY A 99 -12.53 9.57 1.33
CA GLY A 99 -11.51 10.42 0.73
C GLY A 99 -10.51 10.90 1.76
N TYR A 100 -10.43 12.21 1.96
CA TYR A 100 -9.44 12.85 2.82
C TYR A 100 -10.10 13.82 3.79
N GLN A 101 -9.46 13.99 4.95
CA GLN A 101 -9.91 14.93 5.96
C GLN A 101 -8.74 15.74 6.50
N CYS A 102 -8.98 17.02 6.74
CA CYS A 102 -8.06 17.93 7.42
C CYS A 102 -8.79 18.71 8.49
N ILE A 103 -8.05 19.28 9.43
CA ILE A 103 -8.60 20.19 10.42
C ILE A 103 -7.98 21.57 10.22
N LEU A 104 -8.84 22.59 10.14
CA LEU A 104 -8.46 23.98 10.05
C LEU A 104 -8.65 24.62 11.41
N ASN A 105 -7.61 25.23 11.95
CA ASN A 105 -7.68 26.05 13.14
C ASN A 105 -7.67 27.52 12.73
N MET A 106 -8.83 28.17 12.77
CA MET A 106 -9.02 29.57 12.45
C MET A 106 -8.85 30.41 13.71
N MET A 107 -7.87 31.30 13.73
CA MET A 107 -7.54 32.07 14.93
C MET A 107 -7.77 33.56 14.70
N LYS A 108 -8.35 34.18 15.73
CA LYS A 108 -8.35 35.63 15.91
C LYS A 108 -7.66 35.94 17.24
N MET A 109 -6.61 36.73 17.19
CA MET A 109 -5.85 37.16 18.35
C MET A 109 -6.55 38.38 18.97
N ASP A 110 -6.91 38.25 20.24
CA ASP A 110 -7.33 39.37 21.08
C ASP A 110 -6.36 39.47 22.26
N ASN A 111 -6.19 40.66 22.84
CA ASN A 111 -5.13 40.98 23.82
C ASN A 111 -5.18 40.14 25.12
N GLN A 112 -6.21 39.31 25.34
CA GLN A 112 -6.36 38.48 26.55
C GLN A 112 -6.73 37.01 26.29
N THR A 113 -7.30 36.65 25.13
CA THR A 113 -7.65 35.25 24.79
C THR A 113 -7.57 35.01 23.29
N SER A 114 -6.78 34.02 22.85
CA SER A 114 -6.85 33.48 21.49
C SER A 114 -8.08 32.58 21.37
N GLN A 115 -9.15 33.06 20.75
CA GLN A 115 -10.30 32.22 20.39
C GLN A 115 -10.06 31.61 19.00
N GLY A 116 -9.90 30.29 18.97
CA GLY A 116 -9.76 29.49 17.77
C GLY A 116 -11.05 28.72 17.47
N ILE A 117 -11.45 28.70 16.20
CA ILE A 117 -12.53 27.83 15.70
C ILE A 117 -11.88 26.68 14.92
N TYR A 118 -12.26 25.46 15.27
CA TYR A 118 -11.83 24.27 14.57
C TYR A 118 -12.88 23.81 13.55
N LEU A 119 -12.47 23.69 12.30
CA LEU A 119 -13.28 23.12 11.22
C LEU A 119 -12.65 21.82 10.73
N LYS A 120 -13.43 20.76 10.63
CA LYS A 120 -13.05 19.55 9.91
C LYS A 120 -13.54 19.66 8.48
N ILE A 121 -12.63 19.63 7.51
CA ILE A 121 -12.96 19.60 6.09
C ILE A 121 -12.76 18.19 5.55
N THR A 122 -13.73 17.69 4.78
CA THR A 122 -13.67 16.38 4.12
C THR A 122 -13.78 16.60 2.61
N PHE A 123 -12.88 16.00 1.83
CA PHE A 123 -12.78 16.22 0.39
C PHE A 123 -12.23 14.98 -0.34
N LEU A 124 -12.44 14.95 -1.65
CA LEU A 124 -12.02 13.87 -2.55
C LEU A 124 -10.62 14.12 -3.13
N SER A 125 -9.98 13.08 -3.64
CA SER A 125 -8.74 13.15 -4.42
C SER A 125 -8.88 13.98 -5.70
N THR A 126 -10.11 14.26 -6.14
CA THR A 126 -10.44 15.17 -7.26
C THR A 126 -10.46 16.64 -6.86
N GLY A 127 -10.25 16.95 -5.58
CA GLY A 127 -10.38 18.30 -5.02
C GLY A 127 -11.83 18.71 -4.70
N SER A 128 -12.80 17.82 -4.89
CA SER A 128 -14.20 18.09 -4.57
C SER A 128 -14.46 18.06 -3.07
N LEU A 129 -15.06 19.12 -2.53
CA LEU A 129 -15.47 19.20 -1.13
C LEU A 129 -16.70 18.32 -0.86
N ILE A 130 -16.66 17.52 0.20
CA ILE A 130 -17.80 16.71 0.67
C ILE A 130 -18.54 17.43 1.79
N LYS A 131 -17.80 17.87 2.81
CA LYS A 131 -18.40 18.43 4.04
C LYS A 131 -17.43 19.32 4.79
N ILE A 132 -17.98 20.32 5.49
CA ILE A 132 -17.29 21.13 6.49
C ILE A 132 -18.08 21.04 7.78
N ASP A 133 -17.43 20.54 8.83
CA ASP A 133 -18.00 20.41 10.16
C ASP A 133 -17.30 21.34 11.16
N ARG A 134 -18.08 22.06 11.97
CA ARG A 134 -17.53 22.82 13.09
C ARG A 134 -17.39 21.91 14.30
N LEU A 135 -16.18 21.77 14.81
CA LEU A 135 -15.87 20.98 16.00
C LEU A 135 -16.14 21.83 17.25
N THR A 136 -17.40 21.82 17.70
CA THR A 136 -17.91 22.74 18.75
C THR A 136 -17.46 22.38 20.16
N ASP A 137 -17.19 21.11 20.45
CA ASP A 137 -16.68 20.64 21.74
C ASP A 137 -15.20 21.03 21.99
N ILE A 138 -14.52 21.58 20.97
CA ILE A 138 -13.13 22.00 21.07
C ILE A 138 -13.06 23.48 21.44
N ILE A 139 -12.64 23.75 22.68
CA ILE A 139 -12.39 25.11 23.18
C ILE A 139 -10.88 25.34 23.15
N SER A 140 -10.41 26.36 22.41
CA SER A 140 -8.99 26.71 22.35
C SER A 140 -8.51 27.34 23.66
N SER A 141 -7.50 26.74 24.28
CA SER A 141 -6.71 27.40 25.34
C SER A 141 -5.51 28.15 24.75
N SER A 142 -4.73 28.84 25.59
CA SER A 142 -3.46 29.48 25.20
C SER A 142 -2.32 28.50 24.93
N LEU A 143 -2.54 27.19 25.07
CA LEU A 143 -1.55 26.14 24.88
C LEU A 143 -1.43 25.73 23.41
N ILE A 144 -0.27 25.15 23.04
CA ILE A 144 -0.12 24.57 21.70
C ILE A 144 -1.02 23.33 21.63
N THR A 145 -1.97 23.38 20.72
CA THR A 145 -2.90 22.27 20.47
C THR A 145 -2.48 21.52 19.21
N ASP A 146 -2.36 20.21 19.27
CA ASP A 146 -2.09 19.35 18.10
C ASP A 146 -3.01 18.14 18.09
N LEU A 147 -3.03 17.42 16.98
CA LEU A 147 -4.05 16.43 16.67
C LEU A 147 -3.46 15.15 16.10
N LEU A 148 -3.98 14.02 16.56
CA LEU A 148 -3.64 12.70 16.03
C LEU A 148 -4.88 12.05 15.44
N ALA A 149 -4.89 11.84 14.13
CA ALA A 149 -5.95 11.06 13.50
C ALA A 149 -5.82 9.58 13.87
N LEU A 150 -6.96 8.93 14.10
CA LEU A 150 -7.03 7.53 14.48
C LEU A 150 -7.48 6.67 13.28
N ARG A 151 -6.85 5.49 13.10
CA ARG A 151 -7.09 4.59 11.96
C ARG A 151 -8.47 3.93 11.98
N TYR A 152 -9.05 3.74 13.17
CA TYR A 152 -10.43 3.26 13.33
C TYR A 152 -11.41 4.42 13.59
N GLY A 153 -11.19 5.56 12.94
CA GLY A 153 -12.00 6.74 13.13
C GLY A 153 -11.68 7.49 14.44
N GLY A 154 -12.15 8.73 14.51
CA GLY A 154 -11.90 9.67 15.58
C GLY A 154 -10.53 10.34 15.51
N PHE A 155 -10.25 11.17 16.51
CA PHE A 155 -8.96 11.82 16.67
C PHE A 155 -8.68 12.14 18.14
N ILE A 156 -7.40 12.29 18.47
CA ILE A 156 -6.95 12.78 19.77
C ILE A 156 -6.55 14.23 19.58
N LEU A 157 -7.14 15.11 20.36
CA LEU A 157 -6.67 16.48 20.51
C LEU A 157 -5.88 16.55 21.81
N TYR A 158 -4.64 17.02 21.76
CA TYR A 158 -3.83 17.19 22.96
C TYR A 158 -3.23 18.58 23.04
N GLU A 159 -3.21 19.11 24.25
CA GLU A 159 -2.65 20.41 24.60
C GLU A 159 -1.32 20.22 25.30
N TYR A 160 -0.30 20.92 24.82
CA TYR A 160 1.04 20.86 25.40
C TYR A 160 1.70 22.24 25.42
N GLU A 161 2.65 22.38 26.34
CA GLU A 161 3.56 23.53 26.42
C GLU A 161 4.95 23.09 25.98
N PHE A 162 5.56 23.80 25.03
CA PHE A 162 6.91 23.49 24.56
C PHE A 162 7.92 24.45 25.18
N ASN A 163 8.67 23.96 26.17
CA ASN A 163 9.78 24.71 26.78
C ASN A 163 11.09 24.16 26.22
N LYS A 164 11.70 24.91 25.27
CA LYS A 164 13.02 24.82 24.56
C LYS A 164 13.71 23.44 24.32
N SER A 165 13.39 22.40 25.08
CA SER A 165 13.91 21.04 25.02
C SER A 165 12.86 19.96 25.36
N SER A 166 11.62 20.32 25.74
CA SER A 166 10.58 19.34 26.03
C SER A 166 9.12 19.85 25.98
N GLY A 167 8.18 18.92 25.75
CA GLY A 167 6.73 19.19 25.70
C GLY A 167 5.96 18.56 26.86
N LYS A 168 5.42 19.36 27.80
CA LYS A 168 4.54 18.82 28.85
C LYS A 168 3.11 18.73 28.33
N ILE A 169 2.52 17.53 28.31
CA ILE A 169 1.08 17.37 28.01
C ILE A 169 0.27 17.81 29.22
N HIS A 170 -0.68 18.72 29.00
CA HIS A 170 -1.61 19.19 30.03
C HIS A 170 -2.96 18.50 29.92
N SER A 171 -3.45 18.31 28.69
CA SER A 171 -4.73 17.65 28.45
C SER A 171 -4.67 16.87 27.15
N ALA A 172 -5.42 15.77 27.10
CA ALA A 172 -5.61 15.03 25.87
C ALA A 172 -6.99 14.39 25.84
N LYS A 173 -7.80 14.79 24.86
CA LYS A 173 -9.19 14.40 24.70
C LYS A 173 -9.37 13.60 23.42
N VAL A 174 -10.19 12.57 23.49
CA VAL A 174 -10.53 11.69 22.37
C VAL A 174 -11.91 12.10 21.85
N TYR A 175 -12.01 12.30 20.55
CA TYR A 175 -13.24 12.62 19.85
C TYR A 175 -13.54 11.56 18.80
N ASP A 176 -14.83 11.33 18.56
CA ASP A 176 -15.27 10.47 17.46
C ASP A 176 -15.17 11.17 16.09
N ASN A 177 -15.64 10.51 15.03
CA ASN A 177 -15.59 11.04 13.67
C ASN A 177 -16.40 12.34 13.47
N ASP A 178 -17.43 12.56 14.30
CA ASP A 178 -18.31 13.73 14.24
C ASP A 178 -17.82 14.86 15.16
N GLY A 179 -16.69 14.65 15.86
CA GLY A 179 -16.10 15.64 16.75
C GLY A 179 -16.74 15.69 18.13
N LYS A 180 -17.51 14.67 18.51
CA LYS A 180 -18.12 14.57 19.84
C LYS A 180 -17.13 13.98 20.83
N TYR A 181 -17.08 14.57 22.03
CA TYR A 181 -16.22 14.07 23.10
C TYR A 181 -16.57 12.62 23.48
N SER A 182 -15.55 11.74 23.46
CA SER A 182 -15.69 10.31 23.78
C SER A 182 -14.88 9.85 24.98
N GLY A 183 -14.04 10.73 25.55
CA GLY A 183 -13.24 10.41 26.73
C GLY A 183 -11.91 11.14 26.77
N THR A 184 -11.18 10.95 27.85
CA THR A 184 -9.83 11.50 28.05
C THR A 184 -8.81 10.43 27.74
N TRP A 185 -7.76 10.77 26.99
CA TRP A 185 -6.64 9.88 26.75
C TRP A 185 -5.92 9.64 28.09
N ALA A 186 -6.02 8.42 28.62
CA ALA A 186 -5.45 8.04 29.91
C ALA A 186 -3.92 8.00 29.82
N PHE A 187 -3.32 9.17 30.01
CA PHE A 187 -1.88 9.39 29.91
C PHE A 187 -1.35 9.89 31.27
N PRO A 188 -0.20 9.39 31.77
CA PRO A 188 0.31 9.81 33.06
C PRO A 188 0.60 11.32 33.08
N VAL A 189 -0.10 12.02 33.96
CA VAL A 189 0.09 13.46 34.20
C VAL A 189 1.54 13.67 34.68
N ASN A 190 2.25 14.67 34.13
CA ASN A 190 3.67 15.00 34.37
C ASN A 190 4.73 14.26 33.54
N VAL A 191 4.36 13.65 32.42
CA VAL A 191 5.35 13.18 31.45
C VAL A 191 5.77 14.30 30.51
N THR A 192 7.09 14.42 30.37
CA THR A 192 7.78 15.38 29.52
C THR A 192 8.12 14.70 28.19
N MET A 193 7.36 15.02 27.14
CA MET A 193 7.57 14.47 25.80
C MET A 193 8.88 14.98 25.20
N THR A 194 9.64 14.06 24.59
CA THR A 194 10.81 14.41 23.77
C THR A 194 10.50 14.38 22.28
N THR A 195 9.42 13.70 21.86
CA THR A 195 8.96 13.59 20.47
C THR A 195 7.45 13.71 20.38
N GLN A 196 6.90 14.00 19.19
CA GLN A 196 5.46 13.88 18.95
C GLN A 196 4.99 12.42 19.15
N PRO A 197 3.73 12.18 19.58
CA PRO A 197 3.20 10.85 19.73
C PRO A 197 2.92 10.23 18.36
N MET A 198 3.07 8.92 18.26
CA MET A 198 2.81 8.17 17.03
C MET A 198 1.59 7.26 17.22
N VAL A 199 0.68 7.24 16.24
CA VAL A 199 -0.47 6.32 16.23
C VAL A 199 -0.15 5.14 15.32
N LEU A 200 -0.20 3.91 15.86
CA LEU A 200 -0.06 2.69 15.09
C LEU A 200 -1.40 2.19 14.54
N TYR A 201 -1.32 1.21 13.64
CA TYR A 201 -2.44 0.69 12.86
C TYR A 201 -3.59 0.07 13.65
N ASN A 202 -3.43 -0.15 14.95
CA ASN A 202 -4.43 -0.71 15.87
C ASN A 202 -5.03 0.35 16.83
N ASN A 203 -4.88 1.65 16.54
CA ASN A 203 -5.18 2.77 17.46
C ASN A 203 -4.37 2.72 18.77
N LYS A 204 -3.20 2.08 18.75
CA LYS A 204 -2.26 2.14 19.86
C LYS A 204 -1.34 3.34 19.67
N VAL A 205 -1.30 4.21 20.67
CA VAL A 205 -0.46 5.41 20.66
C VAL A 205 0.82 5.12 21.40
N TYR A 206 1.94 5.49 20.80
CA TYR A 206 3.27 5.40 21.38
C TYR A 206 3.86 6.78 21.58
N LEU A 207 4.65 6.93 22.63
CA LEU A 207 5.33 8.18 22.96
C LEU A 207 6.65 7.88 23.67
N ILE A 208 7.65 8.73 23.41
CA ILE A 208 8.89 8.76 24.17
C ILE A 208 8.83 9.90 25.20
N SER A 209 9.05 9.54 26.45
CA SER A 209 9.12 10.48 27.58
C SER A 209 10.53 10.49 28.15
N SER A 210 11.03 11.67 28.51
CA SER A 210 12.14 11.78 29.45
C SER A 210 11.64 11.47 30.86
N GLN A 211 12.37 10.64 31.61
CA GLN A 211 12.07 10.35 33.02
C GLN A 211 12.83 11.26 33.99
N ASN A 212 13.99 11.77 33.57
CA ASN A 212 14.86 12.59 34.40
C ASN A 212 15.73 13.53 33.56
N GLU A 213 16.37 14.49 34.23
CA GLU A 213 17.27 15.47 33.61
C GLU A 213 18.56 14.84 33.05
N GLN A 214 18.89 13.60 33.43
CA GLN A 214 20.05 12.86 32.93
C GLN A 214 19.83 12.27 31.52
N GLY A 215 18.60 12.29 31.00
CA GLY A 215 18.27 11.84 29.65
C GLY A 215 17.77 10.40 29.55
N ASP A 216 17.42 9.76 30.68
CA ASP A 216 16.75 8.46 30.65
C ASP A 216 15.38 8.60 29.98
N TYR A 217 15.05 7.64 29.11
CA TYR A 217 13.79 7.63 28.37
C TYR A 217 12.94 6.41 28.72
N VAL A 218 11.62 6.60 28.62
CA VAL A 218 10.65 5.51 28.63
C VAL A 218 9.77 5.59 27.39
N ILE A 219 9.50 4.43 26.79
CA ILE A 219 8.53 4.30 25.72
C ILE A 219 7.21 3.88 26.36
N LEU A 220 6.22 4.76 26.30
CA LEU A 220 4.88 4.51 26.81
C LEU A 220 3.97 4.14 25.65
N SER A 221 3.03 3.25 25.93
CA SER A 221 2.03 2.85 24.94
C SER A 221 0.67 2.66 25.58
N THR A 222 -0.38 3.05 24.86
CA THR A 222 -1.76 2.97 25.36
C THR A 222 -2.73 2.76 24.20
N ASN A 223 -3.78 2.00 24.47
CA ASN A 223 -4.82 1.72 23.48
C ASN A 223 -5.88 2.82 23.54
N VAL A 224 -6.32 3.29 22.39
CA VAL A 224 -7.37 4.30 22.26
C VAL A 224 -8.60 3.68 21.62
N THR A 225 -9.77 4.19 21.98
CA THR A 225 -11.07 3.72 21.50
C THR A 225 -11.09 3.63 19.96
N LYS A 226 -11.71 2.56 19.46
CA LYS A 226 -11.98 2.38 18.03
C LYS A 226 -13.43 2.80 17.77
N PHE A 227 -13.65 3.63 16.76
CA PHE A 227 -14.96 4.15 16.36
C PHE A 227 -15.48 3.52 15.05
N MET A 228 -14.75 2.54 14.52
CA MET A 228 -15.10 1.76 13.34
C MET A 228 -15.24 0.27 13.70
N PRO A 229 -15.92 -0.53 12.87
CA PRO A 229 -16.02 -1.97 13.07
C PRO A 229 -14.65 -2.66 13.22
N PRO A 230 -14.60 -3.85 13.86
CA PRO A 230 -13.38 -4.64 13.94
C PRO A 230 -12.81 -4.93 12.55
N ASP A 231 -11.49 -4.84 12.41
CA ASP A 231 -10.75 -5.20 11.20
C ASP A 231 -10.52 -6.71 11.06
N ASN A 232 -11.04 -7.53 11.99
CA ASN A 232 -10.89 -8.99 11.99
C ASN A 232 -9.44 -9.49 11.80
N GLY A 233 -8.45 -8.69 12.24
CA GLY A 233 -7.03 -8.98 12.12
C GLY A 233 -6.37 -8.55 10.81
N TYR A 234 -7.13 -8.01 9.83
CA TYR A 234 -6.61 -7.54 8.54
C TYR A 234 -5.88 -6.19 8.61
N GLN A 235 -5.87 -5.53 9.77
CA GLN A 235 -5.30 -4.17 9.96
C GLN A 235 -5.90 -3.12 9.02
N ASN A 236 -7.13 -3.38 8.56
CA ASN A 236 -7.86 -2.55 7.63
C ASN A 236 -9.36 -2.61 7.97
N PRO A 237 -9.96 -1.51 8.44
CA PRO A 237 -11.36 -1.49 8.86
C PRO A 237 -12.35 -1.60 7.69
N ASN A 238 -11.88 -1.54 6.45
CA ASN A 238 -12.72 -1.68 5.25
C ASN A 238 -12.89 -3.15 4.82
N ILE A 239 -12.18 -4.09 5.45
CA ILE A 239 -12.22 -5.52 5.12
C ILE A 239 -13.08 -6.24 6.13
N ALA A 240 -14.17 -6.84 5.65
CA ALA A 240 -15.07 -7.64 6.47
C ALA A 240 -14.50 -9.05 6.67
N SER A 241 -14.08 -9.70 5.59
CA SER A 241 -13.55 -11.07 5.63
C SER A 241 -12.78 -11.42 4.36
N THR A 242 -12.05 -12.53 4.40
CA THR A 242 -11.41 -13.13 3.21
C THR A 242 -11.71 -14.63 3.15
N ASN A 243 -11.57 -15.21 1.96
CA ASN A 243 -11.51 -16.65 1.78
C ASN A 243 -10.24 -16.97 0.97
N PRO A 244 -9.30 -17.76 1.50
CA PRO A 244 -9.27 -18.30 2.86
C PRO A 244 -9.22 -17.23 3.95
N ASN A 245 -9.65 -17.58 5.16
CA ASN A 245 -9.42 -16.76 6.35
C ASN A 245 -7.93 -16.75 6.74
N ILE A 246 -7.52 -15.75 7.53
CA ILE A 246 -6.21 -15.76 8.20
C ILE A 246 -6.05 -17.06 9.02
N ASN A 247 -4.88 -17.68 8.94
CA ASN A 247 -4.49 -18.93 9.59
C ASN A 247 -5.28 -20.17 9.13
N ALA A 248 -6.05 -20.09 8.04
CA ALA A 248 -6.69 -21.26 7.47
C ALA A 248 -5.67 -22.29 6.96
N ILE A 249 -6.15 -23.52 6.79
CA ILE A 249 -5.45 -24.59 6.08
C ILE A 249 -6.27 -24.91 4.83
N ILE A 250 -5.71 -24.74 3.64
CA ILE A 250 -6.40 -24.93 2.36
C ILE A 250 -5.72 -26.00 1.48
N PRO A 251 -6.43 -26.64 0.54
CA PRO A 251 -5.83 -27.60 -0.36
C PRO A 251 -5.05 -26.93 -1.51
N THR A 252 -4.15 -27.68 -2.13
CA THR A 252 -3.30 -27.21 -3.25
C THR A 252 -4.08 -26.95 -4.53
N ASP A 253 -5.30 -27.46 -4.65
CA ASP A 253 -6.20 -27.27 -5.79
C ASP A 253 -7.15 -26.07 -5.62
N THR A 254 -6.94 -25.23 -4.61
CA THR A 254 -7.71 -24.00 -4.41
C THR A 254 -7.64 -23.12 -5.66
N THR A 255 -8.79 -22.89 -6.29
CA THR A 255 -8.89 -22.19 -7.58
C THR A 255 -9.11 -20.69 -7.46
N ASP A 256 -9.57 -20.22 -6.30
CA ASP A 256 -9.96 -18.83 -6.09
C ASP A 256 -9.65 -18.37 -4.67
N ILE A 257 -9.32 -17.09 -4.53
CA ILE A 257 -9.35 -16.38 -3.25
C ILE A 257 -10.30 -15.20 -3.35
N THR A 258 -10.89 -14.78 -2.24
CA THR A 258 -11.85 -13.67 -2.22
C THR A 258 -11.59 -12.69 -1.09
N VAL A 259 -11.91 -11.42 -1.30
CA VAL A 259 -11.91 -10.37 -0.28
C VAL A 259 -13.28 -9.71 -0.27
N THR A 260 -13.91 -9.68 0.91
CA THR A 260 -15.22 -9.03 1.13
C THR A 260 -15.02 -7.74 1.91
N TYR A 261 -15.57 -6.65 1.40
CA TYR A 261 -15.45 -5.32 1.98
C TYR A 261 -16.70 -4.93 2.78
N THR A 262 -16.55 -3.96 3.68
CA THR A 262 -17.65 -3.46 4.52
C THR A 262 -18.59 -2.49 3.79
N GLN A 263 -18.20 -2.04 2.60
CA GLN A 263 -18.95 -1.12 1.76
C GLN A 263 -18.88 -1.50 0.28
N LYS A 264 -19.74 -0.90 -0.54
CA LYS A 264 -19.77 -1.17 -1.98
C LYS A 264 -18.50 -0.68 -2.67
N ILE A 265 -17.96 -1.50 -3.56
CA ILE A 265 -16.67 -1.27 -4.20
C ILE A 265 -16.74 -1.41 -5.72
N ASN A 266 -15.71 -0.88 -6.38
CA ASN A 266 -15.39 -1.10 -7.79
C ASN A 266 -13.90 -1.51 -7.89
N LEU A 267 -13.57 -2.35 -8.87
CA LEU A 267 -12.18 -2.70 -9.20
C LEU A 267 -11.42 -1.47 -9.73
N SER A 268 -10.15 -1.36 -9.35
CA SER A 268 -9.21 -0.36 -9.83
C SER A 268 -8.05 -1.06 -10.58
N THR A 269 -6.91 -0.41 -10.73
CA THR A 269 -5.79 -0.88 -11.59
C THR A 269 -4.67 -1.57 -10.83
N ARG A 270 -4.56 -1.37 -9.51
CA ARG A 270 -3.51 -2.01 -8.70
C ARG A 270 -3.74 -3.51 -8.55
N SER A 271 -2.86 -4.21 -7.84
CA SER A 271 -2.79 -5.67 -7.90
C SER A 271 -2.96 -6.36 -6.55
N VAL A 272 -3.28 -7.64 -6.64
CA VAL A 272 -3.13 -8.61 -5.55
C VAL A 272 -1.95 -9.49 -5.88
N ALA A 273 -1.02 -9.65 -4.93
CA ALA A 273 0.16 -10.48 -5.08
C ALA A 273 0.20 -11.59 -4.03
N ILE A 274 0.53 -12.79 -4.48
CA ILE A 274 0.55 -14.01 -3.67
C ILE A 274 1.98 -14.48 -3.57
N TYR A 275 2.43 -14.68 -2.33
CA TYR A 275 3.79 -15.10 -2.02
C TYR A 275 3.79 -16.39 -1.24
N GLN A 276 4.73 -17.26 -1.56
CA GLN A 276 5.11 -18.39 -0.71
C GLN A 276 6.19 -17.95 0.24
N ILE A 277 6.07 -18.36 1.51
CA ILE A 277 7.10 -18.19 2.53
C ILE A 277 8.08 -19.35 2.41
N TYR A 278 9.35 -19.06 2.16
CA TYR A 278 10.40 -20.05 2.00
C TYR A 278 11.65 -19.64 2.79
N GLY A 279 11.86 -20.28 3.95
CA GLY A 279 12.87 -19.86 4.92
C GLY A 279 12.63 -18.42 5.38
N ASN A 280 13.64 -17.56 5.23
CA ASN A 280 13.55 -16.12 5.52
C ASN A 280 13.14 -15.28 4.31
N ASN A 281 12.88 -15.91 3.16
CA ASN A 281 12.58 -15.23 1.90
C ASN A 281 11.10 -15.41 1.51
N SER A 282 10.65 -14.58 0.57
CA SER A 282 9.34 -14.68 -0.06
C SER A 282 9.49 -14.90 -1.56
N ILE A 283 8.72 -15.84 -2.12
CA ILE A 283 8.73 -16.16 -3.55
C ILE A 283 7.40 -15.71 -4.15
N LEU A 284 7.44 -14.77 -5.10
CA LEU A 284 6.25 -14.35 -5.82
C LEU A 284 5.71 -15.53 -6.64
N ARG A 285 4.46 -15.89 -6.39
CA ARG A 285 3.76 -16.99 -7.10
C ARG A 285 2.90 -16.46 -8.22
N GLN A 286 2.13 -15.41 -7.92
CA GLN A 286 1.19 -14.81 -8.83
C GLN A 286 0.95 -13.35 -8.43
N THR A 287 0.85 -12.46 -9.41
CA THR A 287 0.33 -11.11 -9.25
C THR A 287 -0.86 -10.90 -10.18
N THR A 288 -1.91 -10.22 -9.74
CA THR A 288 -3.13 -10.06 -10.55
C THR A 288 -3.68 -8.65 -10.38
N SER A 289 -3.66 -7.88 -11.47
CA SER A 289 -4.30 -6.56 -11.51
C SER A 289 -5.82 -6.67 -11.37
N GLY A 290 -6.44 -5.67 -10.74
CA GLY A 290 -7.89 -5.53 -10.67
C GLY A 290 -8.59 -5.45 -12.03
N GLN A 291 -7.88 -5.08 -13.11
CA GLN A 291 -8.40 -5.08 -14.48
C GLN A 291 -8.08 -6.35 -15.28
N SER A 292 -7.46 -7.35 -14.65
CA SER A 292 -7.11 -8.60 -15.30
C SER A 292 -8.31 -9.52 -15.45
N ILE A 293 -8.28 -10.40 -16.45
CA ILE A 293 -9.24 -11.49 -16.63
C ILE A 293 -9.26 -12.51 -15.46
N PHE A 294 -8.23 -12.50 -14.63
CA PHE A 294 -8.15 -13.32 -13.41
C PHE A 294 -8.82 -12.65 -12.21
N CYS A 295 -9.34 -11.43 -12.34
CA CYS A 295 -10.03 -10.72 -11.27
C CYS A 295 -11.49 -10.45 -11.67
N TYR A 296 -12.42 -10.63 -10.74
CA TYR A 296 -13.85 -10.46 -11.01
C TYR A 296 -14.62 -10.03 -9.77
N SER A 297 -15.69 -9.27 -9.97
CA SER A 297 -16.65 -8.96 -8.92
C SER A 297 -17.63 -10.12 -8.77
N ILE A 298 -17.73 -10.69 -7.56
CA ILE A 298 -18.73 -11.69 -7.21
C ILE A 298 -20.07 -11.01 -6.98
N ASP A 299 -20.03 -9.88 -6.26
CA ASP A 299 -21.15 -9.00 -6.00
C ASP A 299 -20.67 -7.55 -5.78
N ASP A 300 -21.49 -6.70 -5.18
CA ASP A 300 -21.19 -5.29 -4.92
C ASP A 300 -20.09 -5.04 -3.86
N TYR A 301 -19.76 -6.06 -3.06
CA TYR A 301 -18.88 -5.99 -1.89
C TYR A 301 -17.69 -6.95 -1.99
N THR A 302 -17.78 -8.02 -2.78
CA THR A 302 -16.79 -9.09 -2.80
C THR A 302 -16.09 -9.21 -4.15
N ILE A 303 -14.75 -9.24 -4.10
CA ILE A 303 -13.89 -9.51 -5.25
C ILE A 303 -13.34 -10.93 -5.15
N GLY A 304 -13.33 -11.64 -6.28
CA GLY A 304 -12.65 -12.91 -6.48
C GLY A 304 -11.41 -12.77 -7.36
N VAL A 305 -10.37 -13.53 -7.03
CA VAL A 305 -9.13 -13.65 -7.80
C VAL A 305 -8.90 -15.12 -8.12
N LYS A 306 -8.85 -15.45 -9.41
CA LYS A 306 -8.55 -16.78 -9.93
C LYS A 306 -7.09 -17.12 -9.69
N ILE A 307 -6.84 -18.34 -9.27
CA ILE A 307 -5.53 -18.86 -8.90
C ILE A 307 -5.04 -19.80 -9.98
N LEU A 308 -3.80 -19.58 -10.44
CA LEU A 308 -3.13 -20.52 -11.34
C LEU A 308 -2.79 -21.81 -10.60
N ARG A 309 -2.86 -22.95 -11.28
CA ARG A 309 -2.47 -24.26 -10.71
C ARG A 309 -1.04 -24.28 -10.15
N SER A 310 -0.15 -23.42 -10.67
CA SER A 310 1.23 -23.28 -10.23
C SER A 310 1.41 -22.38 -9.01
N THR A 311 0.34 -21.77 -8.46
CA THR A 311 0.44 -20.78 -7.38
C THR A 311 0.50 -21.46 -6.01
N PHE A 312 -0.57 -22.17 -5.61
CA PHE A 312 -0.66 -22.93 -4.36
C PHE A 312 -0.21 -24.38 -4.53
N ASN A 313 0.93 -24.57 -5.17
CA ASN A 313 1.38 -25.87 -5.63
C ASN A 313 2.37 -26.57 -4.68
N GLN A 314 2.72 -26.01 -3.52
CA GLN A 314 3.68 -26.65 -2.59
C GLN A 314 2.98 -27.19 -1.34
N PRO A 315 2.76 -28.53 -1.24
CA PRO A 315 2.12 -29.14 -0.09
C PRO A 315 2.75 -28.74 1.24
N GLY A 316 1.93 -28.44 2.25
CA GLY A 316 2.40 -28.07 3.58
C GLY A 316 3.09 -26.69 3.70
N ALA A 317 3.27 -25.95 2.60
CA ALA A 317 3.90 -24.63 2.63
C ALA A 317 2.96 -23.54 3.15
N SER A 318 3.55 -22.45 3.62
CA SER A 318 2.83 -21.24 4.06
C SER A 318 2.84 -20.18 2.97
N TYR A 319 1.71 -19.47 2.83
CA TYR A 319 1.53 -18.39 1.88
C TYR A 319 1.00 -17.15 2.56
N TYR A 320 1.27 -15.99 1.97
CA TYR A 320 0.56 -14.76 2.31
C TYR A 320 0.15 -14.00 1.05
N VAL A 321 -0.87 -13.17 1.20
CA VAL A 321 -1.42 -12.35 0.14
C VAL A 321 -1.28 -10.89 0.51
N VAL A 322 -0.74 -10.11 -0.42
CA VAL A 322 -0.68 -8.66 -0.38
C VAL A 322 -1.77 -8.14 -1.31
N VAL A 323 -2.61 -7.24 -0.80
CA VAL A 323 -3.55 -6.48 -1.62
C VAL A 323 -3.00 -5.07 -1.66
N ASP A 324 -2.70 -4.54 -2.84
CA ASP A 324 -2.21 -3.17 -2.95
C ASP A 324 -3.30 -2.18 -2.52
N SER A 325 -2.88 -1.07 -1.90
CA SER A 325 -3.76 0.09 -1.79
C SER A 325 -4.14 0.58 -3.18
N ASP A 326 -5.38 1.06 -3.35
CA ASP A 326 -5.98 1.36 -4.67
C ASP A 326 -6.16 0.12 -5.59
N PHE A 327 -6.21 -1.10 -5.03
CA PHE A 327 -6.71 -2.28 -5.75
C PHE A 327 -8.22 -2.14 -6.06
N ILE A 328 -8.93 -1.51 -5.13
CA ILE A 328 -10.35 -1.19 -5.25
C ILE A 328 -10.62 0.24 -4.81
N LYS A 329 -11.75 0.76 -5.27
CA LYS A 329 -12.27 2.07 -4.89
C LYS A 329 -13.67 1.95 -4.30
N THR A 330 -14.02 2.87 -3.43
CA THR A 330 -15.39 2.98 -2.92
C THR A 330 -16.32 3.37 -4.05
N ARG A 331 -17.46 2.68 -4.19
CA ARG A 331 -18.38 2.97 -5.30
C ARG A 331 -19.02 4.36 -5.18
N LYS A 332 -19.29 4.82 -3.96
CA LYS A 332 -19.97 6.10 -3.70
C LYS A 332 -19.09 7.31 -4.03
N TYR A 333 -17.81 7.26 -3.64
CA TYR A 333 -16.91 8.41 -3.74
C TYR A 333 -15.82 8.24 -4.80
N ASN A 334 -15.67 7.05 -5.36
CA ASN A 334 -14.57 6.69 -6.27
C ASN A 334 -13.19 6.92 -5.65
N GLU A 335 -13.08 6.70 -4.34
CA GLU A 335 -11.84 6.89 -3.58
C GLU A 335 -11.14 5.56 -3.33
N ALA A 336 -9.82 5.57 -3.46
CA ALA A 336 -8.98 4.40 -3.22
C ALA A 336 -9.09 3.95 -1.76
N LEU A 337 -9.19 2.63 -1.55
CA LEU A 337 -9.05 2.05 -0.22
C LEU A 337 -7.65 1.47 -0.01
N THR A 338 -7.22 1.50 1.24
CA THR A 338 -6.02 0.78 1.68
C THR A 338 -6.21 -0.72 1.44
N GLY A 339 -5.11 -1.41 1.14
CA GLY A 339 -5.12 -2.86 0.94
C GLY A 339 -4.76 -3.67 2.19
N ILE A 340 -4.12 -4.82 2.00
CA ILE A 340 -3.64 -5.74 3.04
C ILE A 340 -2.13 -5.84 2.93
N GLU A 341 -1.43 -5.56 4.03
CA GLU A 341 0.03 -5.62 4.05
C GLU A 341 0.58 -7.05 4.13
N ALA A 342 1.87 -7.19 3.79
CA ALA A 342 2.57 -8.46 3.83
C ALA A 342 2.47 -9.13 5.21
N TYR A 343 2.38 -10.47 5.20
CA TYR A 343 2.26 -11.32 6.39
C TYR A 343 0.99 -11.12 7.25
N VAL A 344 0.07 -10.22 6.89
CA VAL A 344 -1.22 -10.07 7.58
C VAL A 344 -2.19 -11.18 7.15
N TRP A 345 -2.50 -11.26 5.86
CA TRP A 345 -3.33 -12.35 5.33
C TRP A 345 -2.45 -13.55 4.98
N LYS A 346 -2.20 -14.39 6.00
CA LYS A 346 -1.36 -15.59 5.93
C LYS A 346 -2.15 -16.86 6.19
N PHE A 347 -1.87 -17.94 5.47
CA PHE A 347 -2.47 -19.27 5.65
C PHE A 347 -1.50 -20.37 5.22
N ASN A 348 -1.87 -21.62 5.48
CA ASN A 348 -1.05 -22.80 5.16
C ASN A 348 -1.77 -23.70 4.15
N LEU A 349 -1.00 -24.50 3.40
CA LEU A 349 -1.56 -25.57 2.59
C LEU A 349 -1.62 -26.88 3.39
N THR A 350 -2.59 -27.74 3.05
CA THR A 350 -2.62 -29.12 3.53
C THR A 350 -1.35 -29.84 3.11
N GLN A 351 -0.83 -30.71 3.97
CA GLN A 351 0.15 -31.70 3.53
C GLN A 351 -0.53 -32.67 2.56
N SER A 352 0.19 -33.07 1.53
CA SER A 352 -0.23 -34.13 0.62
C SER A 352 0.97 -35.01 0.29
N ILE A 353 0.73 -36.30 0.14
CA ILE A 353 1.74 -37.26 -0.31
C ILE A 353 1.58 -37.33 -1.82
N GLU A 354 2.60 -36.90 -2.54
CA GLU A 354 2.62 -37.01 -3.99
C GLU A 354 3.13 -38.39 -4.42
N ALA A 355 2.50 -38.95 -5.46
CA ALA A 355 2.93 -40.22 -6.02
C ALA A 355 4.31 -40.08 -6.68
N TYR A 356 5.11 -41.14 -6.61
CA TYR A 356 6.38 -41.18 -7.33
C TYR A 356 6.15 -40.99 -8.83
N ALA A 357 6.93 -40.10 -9.44
CA ALA A 357 6.99 -39.89 -10.88
C ALA A 357 8.44 -39.96 -11.32
N ALA A 358 8.73 -40.81 -12.32
CA ALA A 358 10.06 -40.96 -12.89
C ALA A 358 10.56 -39.66 -13.55
N SER A 359 11.86 -39.59 -13.86
CA SER A 359 12.43 -38.45 -14.56
C SER A 359 11.71 -38.18 -15.87
N ALA A 360 11.50 -36.90 -16.19
CA ALA A 360 10.87 -36.47 -17.43
C ALA A 360 11.68 -35.37 -18.10
N ILE A 361 11.56 -35.28 -19.42
CA ILE A 361 12.25 -34.29 -20.24
C ILE A 361 11.20 -33.46 -20.96
N GLY A 362 11.45 -32.16 -21.06
CA GLY A 362 10.63 -31.27 -21.86
C GLY A 362 11.46 -30.20 -22.57
N LEU A 363 10.79 -29.46 -23.43
CA LEU A 363 11.35 -28.38 -24.21
C LEU A 363 10.87 -27.03 -23.70
N LEU A 364 11.82 -26.14 -23.53
CA LEU A 364 11.62 -24.70 -23.41
C LEU A 364 11.89 -24.08 -24.77
N ARG A 365 11.13 -23.05 -25.15
CA ARG A 365 11.45 -22.20 -26.30
C ARG A 365 11.89 -20.84 -25.80
N LEU A 366 13.00 -20.32 -26.33
CA LEU A 366 13.36 -18.92 -26.13
C LEU A 366 12.55 -18.04 -27.08
N ASN A 367 12.14 -16.87 -26.62
CA ASN A 367 11.59 -15.83 -27.47
C ASN A 367 12.67 -15.33 -28.46
N LEU A 368 12.28 -14.45 -29.37
CA LEU A 368 13.17 -14.01 -30.43
C LEU A 368 14.41 -13.27 -29.90
N GLU A 369 14.20 -12.39 -28.92
CA GLU A 369 15.26 -11.62 -28.27
C GLU A 369 16.27 -12.55 -27.58
N GLY A 370 15.78 -13.49 -26.77
CA GLY A 370 16.58 -14.47 -26.06
C GLY A 370 17.34 -15.42 -26.99
N THR A 371 16.72 -15.81 -28.11
CA THR A 371 17.39 -16.61 -29.15
C THR A 371 18.59 -15.85 -29.72
N ASN A 372 18.39 -14.60 -30.14
CA ASN A 372 19.45 -13.78 -30.71
C ASN A 372 20.57 -13.50 -29.70
N GLN A 373 20.20 -13.18 -28.45
CA GLN A 373 21.17 -12.96 -27.39
C GLN A 373 21.98 -14.22 -27.12
N TYR A 374 21.33 -15.36 -26.90
CA TYR A 374 22.01 -16.62 -26.61
C TYR A 374 22.99 -17.03 -27.72
N LEU A 375 22.61 -16.87 -29.00
CA LEU A 375 23.48 -17.24 -30.12
C LEU A 375 24.78 -16.43 -30.17
N ASN A 376 24.72 -15.15 -29.79
CA ASN A 376 25.87 -14.24 -29.76
C ASN A 376 26.82 -14.45 -28.58
N LEU A 377 26.44 -15.26 -27.59
CA LEU A 377 27.27 -15.58 -26.44
C LEU A 377 28.42 -16.53 -26.80
N SER A 378 29.56 -16.36 -26.12
CA SER A 378 30.66 -17.32 -26.12
C SER A 378 30.27 -18.64 -25.43
N SER A 379 31.09 -19.68 -25.59
CA SER A 379 30.81 -21.00 -25.00
C SER A 379 30.75 -21.00 -23.47
N SER A 380 31.50 -20.12 -22.79
CA SER A 380 31.42 -19.95 -21.33
C SER A 380 30.14 -19.23 -20.94
N GLU A 381 29.82 -18.12 -21.61
CA GLU A 381 28.62 -17.33 -21.32
C GLU A 381 27.32 -18.10 -21.61
N LYS A 382 27.31 -18.97 -22.64
CA LYS A 382 26.19 -19.89 -22.89
C LYS A 382 25.95 -20.82 -21.71
N ARG A 383 27.02 -21.35 -21.10
CA ARG A 383 26.91 -22.22 -19.93
C ARG A 383 26.38 -21.46 -18.73
N ASP A 384 26.87 -20.24 -18.52
CA ASP A 384 26.41 -19.37 -17.44
C ASP A 384 24.93 -19.02 -17.63
N PHE A 385 24.51 -18.69 -18.86
CA PHE A 385 23.10 -18.46 -19.20
C PHE A 385 22.21 -19.64 -18.81
N LEU A 386 22.60 -20.88 -19.20
CA LEU A 386 21.80 -22.07 -18.89
C LEU A 386 21.78 -22.35 -17.38
N ASN A 387 22.89 -22.12 -16.68
CA ASN A 387 22.96 -22.27 -15.22
C ASN A 387 22.06 -21.26 -14.51
N TYR A 388 22.11 -19.98 -14.86
CA TYR A 388 21.24 -18.97 -14.25
C TYR A 388 19.77 -19.22 -14.57
N LEU A 389 19.44 -19.59 -15.81
CA LEU A 389 18.08 -19.98 -16.20
C LEU A 389 17.57 -21.15 -15.34
N LYS A 390 18.42 -22.17 -15.12
CA LYS A 390 18.10 -23.31 -14.26
C LYS A 390 17.82 -22.87 -12.82
N GLU A 391 18.68 -22.04 -12.23
CA GLU A 391 18.53 -21.58 -10.85
C GLU A 391 17.27 -20.72 -10.68
N ASP A 392 17.00 -19.81 -11.63
CA ASP A 392 15.80 -18.98 -11.64
C ASP A 392 14.52 -19.85 -11.71
N ILE A 393 14.49 -20.86 -12.59
CA ILE A 393 13.36 -21.80 -12.68
C ILE A 393 13.19 -22.59 -11.38
N ALA A 394 14.28 -23.09 -10.80
CA ALA A 394 14.24 -23.87 -9.56
C ALA A 394 13.69 -23.03 -8.39
N GLN A 395 14.07 -21.76 -8.32
CA GLN A 395 13.57 -20.80 -7.31
C GLN A 395 12.08 -20.50 -7.50
N VAL A 396 11.61 -20.31 -8.74
CA VAL A 396 10.20 -20.02 -9.02
C VAL A 396 9.31 -21.27 -8.91
N ILE A 397 9.85 -22.50 -8.90
CA ILE A 397 9.07 -23.74 -8.64
C ILE A 397 9.28 -24.25 -7.19
N PRO A 398 9.84 -23.42 -6.33
CA PRO A 398 10.69 -23.79 -5.18
C PRO A 398 11.04 -25.28 -5.06
N ILE A 399 11.89 -25.76 -5.96
CA ILE A 399 12.50 -27.10 -5.87
C ILE A 399 14.00 -27.00 -5.77
N ASN A 400 14.64 -28.06 -5.25
CA ASN A 400 16.10 -28.14 -5.24
C ASN A 400 16.63 -28.09 -6.69
N SER A 401 17.53 -27.16 -6.99
CA SER A 401 18.05 -26.96 -8.35
C SER A 401 18.79 -28.19 -8.90
N ASN A 402 19.31 -29.08 -8.05
CA ASN A 402 19.87 -30.37 -8.48
C ASN A 402 18.84 -31.28 -9.15
N ARG A 403 17.53 -30.99 -8.99
CA ARG A 403 16.46 -31.71 -9.69
C ARG A 403 16.26 -31.24 -11.12
N ILE A 404 16.83 -30.10 -11.52
CA ILE A 404 16.71 -29.57 -12.88
C ILE A 404 18.06 -29.67 -13.57
N GLU A 405 18.05 -30.16 -14.80
CA GLU A 405 19.21 -30.12 -15.70
C GLU A 405 18.78 -29.50 -17.02
N ILE A 406 19.51 -28.48 -17.48
CA ILE A 406 19.35 -27.92 -18.82
C ILE A 406 20.62 -28.24 -19.57
N ASP A 407 20.52 -29.04 -20.64
CA ASP A 407 21.68 -29.42 -21.42
C ASP A 407 22.01 -28.37 -22.49
N ASN A 408 23.24 -28.44 -23.00
CA ASN A 408 23.72 -27.49 -24.02
C ASN A 408 23.31 -27.88 -25.45
N ARG A 409 22.54 -28.96 -25.63
CA ARG A 409 22.07 -29.39 -26.94
C ARG A 409 20.82 -28.58 -27.26
N VAL A 410 20.99 -27.70 -28.24
CA VAL A 410 19.92 -26.80 -28.67
C VAL A 410 19.24 -27.35 -29.92
N GLY A 411 17.92 -27.27 -29.95
CA GLY A 411 17.11 -27.48 -31.15
C GLY A 411 16.65 -26.14 -31.74
N TYR A 412 15.98 -26.20 -32.88
CA TYR A 412 15.34 -25.05 -33.50
C TYR A 412 13.88 -25.35 -33.75
N ASP A 413 13.02 -24.41 -33.38
CA ASP A 413 11.63 -24.37 -33.79
C ASP A 413 11.48 -23.46 -35.01
N TYR A 414 10.98 -24.03 -36.12
CA TYR A 414 10.78 -23.34 -37.40
C TYR A 414 9.31 -22.96 -37.63
N SER A 415 8.45 -23.05 -36.60
CA SER A 415 7.03 -22.69 -36.70
C SER A 415 6.80 -21.19 -36.90
N SER A 416 7.74 -20.33 -36.52
CA SER A 416 7.72 -18.89 -36.73
C SER A 416 8.64 -18.44 -37.88
N LYS A 417 8.47 -17.21 -38.37
CA LYS A 417 9.24 -16.67 -39.51
C LYS A 417 10.76 -16.63 -39.24
N GLN A 418 11.16 -16.52 -37.99
CA GLN A 418 12.56 -16.54 -37.56
C GLN A 418 12.74 -17.73 -36.60
N PRO A 419 13.66 -18.67 -36.88
CA PRO A 419 13.83 -19.84 -36.04
C PRO A 419 14.13 -19.47 -34.59
N GLN A 420 13.42 -20.10 -33.65
CA GLN A 420 13.59 -19.87 -32.22
C GLN A 420 14.31 -21.06 -31.56
N LEU A 421 15.11 -20.78 -30.55
CA LEU A 421 15.91 -21.81 -29.88
C LEU A 421 15.04 -22.69 -28.98
N LEU A 422 15.23 -24.00 -29.08
CA LEU A 422 14.67 -24.99 -28.16
C LEU A 422 15.75 -25.49 -27.20
N LEU A 423 15.49 -25.38 -25.90
CA LEU A 423 16.35 -25.89 -24.82
C LEU A 423 15.71 -27.13 -24.20
N ARG A 424 16.53 -28.15 -23.96
CA ARG A 424 16.09 -29.39 -23.33
C ARG A 424 16.27 -29.29 -21.82
N LEU A 425 15.17 -29.39 -21.08
CA LEU A 425 15.15 -29.40 -19.62
C LEU A 425 14.70 -30.78 -19.12
N GLN A 426 15.49 -31.38 -18.23
CA GLN A 426 15.18 -32.61 -17.53
C GLN A 426 14.84 -32.31 -16.07
N VAL A 427 13.78 -32.94 -15.57
CA VAL A 427 13.40 -32.93 -14.17
C VAL A 427 13.63 -34.31 -13.58
N ASN A 428 14.47 -34.38 -12.56
CA ASN A 428 14.80 -35.60 -11.84
C ASN A 428 13.80 -35.87 -10.70
N PRO A 429 13.51 -37.14 -10.38
CA PRO A 429 12.65 -37.52 -9.28
C PRO A 429 13.23 -37.11 -7.92
N ASN A 430 12.38 -37.08 -6.91
CA ASN A 430 12.77 -36.93 -5.51
C ASN A 430 12.18 -38.09 -4.70
N ASN A 431 12.91 -38.54 -3.68
CA ASN A 431 12.43 -39.58 -2.77
C ASN A 431 11.54 -39.01 -1.65
N ASP A 432 11.57 -37.69 -1.45
CA ASP A 432 10.66 -37.01 -0.54
C ASP A 432 9.26 -36.88 -1.15
N LEU A 433 8.34 -37.72 -0.68
CA LEU A 433 6.94 -37.75 -1.12
C LEU A 433 6.13 -36.54 -0.67
N SER A 434 6.67 -35.70 0.23
CA SER A 434 6.05 -34.42 0.58
C SER A 434 6.39 -33.30 -0.41
N SER A 435 7.33 -33.56 -1.32
CA SER A 435 7.74 -32.61 -2.36
C SER A 435 6.98 -32.81 -3.66
N ARG A 436 6.90 -31.76 -4.48
CA ARG A 436 6.30 -31.81 -5.82
C ARG A 436 6.93 -32.91 -6.68
N ASN A 437 6.11 -33.81 -7.22
CA ASN A 437 6.53 -34.88 -8.10
C ASN A 437 6.84 -34.34 -9.51
N VAL A 438 7.54 -35.16 -10.30
CA VAL A 438 8.00 -34.76 -11.64
C VAL A 438 6.83 -34.37 -12.55
N LYS A 439 5.74 -35.14 -12.58
CA LYS A 439 4.59 -34.86 -13.44
C LYS A 439 3.97 -33.49 -13.14
N GLU A 440 3.79 -33.17 -11.87
CA GLU A 440 3.23 -31.88 -11.47
C GLU A 440 4.18 -30.72 -11.75
N ILE A 441 5.50 -30.91 -11.58
CA ILE A 441 6.50 -29.90 -11.96
C ILE A 441 6.41 -29.57 -13.46
N MET A 442 6.25 -30.56 -14.33
CA MET A 442 6.17 -30.34 -15.78
C MET A 442 4.93 -29.51 -16.16
N LEU A 443 3.80 -29.78 -15.52
CA LEU A 443 2.55 -29.04 -15.75
C LEU A 443 2.59 -27.64 -15.09
N ASP A 444 3.30 -27.48 -13.96
CA ASP A 444 3.55 -26.19 -13.32
C ASP A 444 4.44 -25.31 -14.20
N LEU A 445 5.49 -25.89 -14.81
CA LEU A 445 6.35 -25.21 -15.78
C LEU A 445 5.57 -24.62 -16.95
N ASP A 446 4.70 -25.41 -17.59
CA ASP A 446 3.87 -24.95 -18.70
C ASP A 446 2.97 -23.80 -18.26
N THR A 447 2.32 -23.93 -17.09
CA THR A 447 1.45 -22.88 -16.54
C THR A 447 2.22 -21.59 -16.23
N LEU A 448 3.39 -21.71 -15.59
CA LEU A 448 4.22 -20.57 -15.23
C LEU A 448 4.69 -19.82 -16.47
N ILE A 449 5.18 -20.53 -17.49
CA ILE A 449 5.70 -19.92 -18.71
C ILE A 449 4.58 -19.29 -19.53
N SER A 450 3.44 -19.98 -19.69
CA SER A 450 2.29 -19.41 -20.42
C SER A 450 1.67 -18.21 -19.72
N ASN A 451 1.90 -18.04 -18.42
CA ASN A 451 1.46 -16.88 -17.65
C ASN A 451 2.64 -16.04 -17.13
N LYS A 452 3.79 -16.08 -17.82
CA LYS A 452 5.07 -15.51 -17.37
C LYS A 452 4.93 -14.10 -16.79
N LYS A 453 4.18 -13.22 -17.48
CA LYS A 453 3.96 -11.81 -17.11
C LYS A 453 3.38 -11.60 -15.70
N ILE A 454 2.70 -12.59 -15.15
CA ILE A 454 2.02 -12.49 -13.85
C ILE A 454 2.60 -13.44 -12.80
N THR A 455 3.73 -14.10 -13.08
CA THR A 455 4.36 -15.07 -12.16
C THR A 455 5.76 -14.58 -11.76
N GLY A 456 6.40 -15.29 -10.82
CA GLY A 456 7.78 -14.98 -10.44
C GLY A 456 8.77 -14.98 -11.61
N LEU A 457 8.47 -15.67 -12.72
CA LEU A 457 9.36 -15.71 -13.89
C LEU A 457 9.61 -14.34 -14.52
N SER A 458 8.70 -13.36 -14.37
CA SER A 458 8.90 -12.02 -14.91
C SER A 458 9.97 -11.19 -14.17
N LEU A 459 10.34 -11.62 -12.95
CA LEU A 459 11.27 -10.89 -12.09
C LEU A 459 12.74 -11.21 -12.38
N HIS A 460 13.03 -12.26 -13.16
CA HIS A 460 14.38 -12.72 -13.42
C HIS A 460 14.78 -12.48 -14.88
N ASN A 461 16.05 -12.12 -15.09
CA ASN A 461 16.56 -11.73 -16.40
C ASN A 461 16.53 -12.88 -17.41
N TYR A 462 16.88 -14.10 -16.99
CA TYR A 462 17.02 -15.22 -17.91
C TYR A 462 15.68 -15.89 -18.24
N THR A 463 14.78 -16.01 -17.27
CA THR A 463 13.43 -16.54 -17.51
C THR A 463 12.55 -15.58 -18.31
N ASN A 464 12.88 -14.29 -18.34
CA ASN A 464 12.22 -13.32 -19.22
C ASN A 464 12.36 -13.66 -20.71
N PHE A 465 13.40 -14.41 -21.09
CA PHE A 465 13.58 -14.92 -22.46
C PHE A 465 12.73 -16.14 -22.79
N LEU A 466 12.02 -16.75 -21.85
CA LEU A 466 11.12 -17.87 -22.14
C LEU A 466 9.91 -17.39 -22.96
N ASP A 467 9.53 -18.19 -23.95
CA ASP A 467 8.41 -17.89 -24.83
C ASP A 467 7.08 -18.32 -24.21
N GLU A 468 6.26 -17.33 -23.82
CA GLU A 468 4.96 -17.55 -23.18
C GLU A 468 3.92 -18.20 -24.12
N GLU A 469 4.03 -17.99 -25.43
CA GLU A 469 3.09 -18.60 -26.40
C GLU A 469 3.39 -20.08 -26.61
N TYR A 470 4.66 -20.50 -26.41
CA TYR A 470 5.05 -21.90 -26.49
C TYR A 470 4.69 -22.67 -25.20
N GLY A 471 4.92 -22.05 -24.05
CA GLY A 471 4.83 -22.71 -22.76
C GLY A 471 5.98 -23.71 -22.57
N PHE A 472 5.65 -24.91 -22.10
CA PHE A 472 6.58 -26.02 -21.90
C PHE A 472 5.99 -27.32 -22.44
N LYS A 473 6.77 -28.07 -23.22
CA LYS A 473 6.28 -29.29 -23.89
C LYS A 473 7.08 -30.50 -23.45
N GLN A 474 6.44 -31.42 -22.73
CA GLN A 474 7.03 -32.71 -22.39
C GLN A 474 7.29 -33.53 -23.66
N ILE A 475 8.48 -34.13 -23.76
CA ILE A 475 8.84 -35.06 -24.82
C ILE A 475 8.63 -36.48 -24.27
N ARG A 476 8.11 -37.38 -25.11
CA ARG A 476 7.90 -38.78 -24.77
C ARG A 476 9.20 -39.57 -24.67
#